data_AF-A0A7W0UR01-F1
#
_entry.id   AF-A0A7W0UR01-F1
#
_cell.length_a   1.000
_cell.length_b   1.000
_cell.length_c   1.000
_cell.angle_alpha   90.00
_cell.angle_beta   90.00
_cell.angle_gamma   90.00
#
_symmetry.space_group_name_H-M   'P 1'
#
loop_
_entity.id
_entity.type
_entity.pdbx_description
1 polymer ?
#
loop_
_entity_poly.entity_id
_entity_poly.type
_entity_poly.pdbx_seq_one_letter_code
_entity_poly.pdbx_strand_id
1 'polypeptide(L)'
;MPVQITPPAGPANATLELENIPALKREVRALAEQRGAVILAHNYQVPEVQDVAHYVGDSLGLSRQAAEAGGDVIAFCGVHFMAETASILCPEKTVLLPDL
;
A
#
# COMPACT_ATOMS: atom_id res chain seq x y z
N MET A 1 -12.78 -9.62 19.70
CA MET A 1 -11.50 -10.34 19.79
C MET A 1 -10.52 -9.62 18.88
N PRO A 2 -9.32 -9.24 19.33
CA PRO A 2 -8.37 -8.53 18.47
C PRO A 2 -7.90 -9.50 17.37
N VAL A 3 -8.15 -9.14 16.11
CA VAL A 3 -7.61 -9.86 14.96
C VAL A 3 -6.09 -9.63 14.98
N GLN A 4 -5.35 -10.64 15.43
CA GLN A 4 -3.90 -10.65 15.32
C GLN A 4 -3.56 -10.79 13.84
N ILE A 5 -3.25 -9.68 13.19
CA ILE A 5 -2.64 -9.69 11.86
C ILE A 5 -1.18 -10.08 12.08
N THR A 6 -0.88 -11.37 12.09
CA THR A 6 0.50 -11.83 11.97
C THR A 6 0.97 -11.44 10.56
N PRO A 7 1.97 -10.55 10.42
CA PRO A 7 2.54 -10.28 9.11
C PRO A 7 3.09 -11.61 8.56
N PRO A 8 2.91 -11.91 7.26
CA PRO A 8 3.59 -13.05 6.66
C PRO A 8 5.09 -12.88 6.92
N ALA A 9 5.77 -13.98 7.25
CA ALA A 9 7.20 -14.02 7.46
C ALA A 9 7.94 -13.77 6.12
N GLY A 10 7.88 -12.53 5.64
CA GLY A 10 8.72 -12.02 4.59
C GLY A 10 10.16 -11.95 5.10
N PRO A 11 11.16 -11.98 4.21
CA PRO A 11 12.54 -12.01 4.61
C PRO A 11 12.86 -10.71 5.34
N ALA A 12 13.01 -10.80 6.66
CA ALA A 12 13.19 -9.66 7.57
C ALA A 12 14.50 -8.87 7.36
N ASN A 13 15.27 -9.17 6.31
CA ASN A 13 16.45 -8.45 5.81
C ASN A 13 16.88 -9.02 4.44
N ALA A 14 15.96 -9.22 3.49
CA ALA A 14 16.40 -9.42 2.11
C ALA A 14 16.85 -8.07 1.58
N THR A 15 18.16 -7.91 1.39
CA THR A 15 18.70 -6.94 0.45
C THR A 15 17.81 -6.97 -0.80
N LEU A 16 17.27 -5.81 -1.20
CA LEU A 16 16.48 -5.68 -2.43
C LEU A 16 17.40 -5.90 -3.64
N GLU A 17 17.82 -7.14 -3.85
CA GLU A 17 18.53 -7.54 -5.05
C GLU A 17 17.51 -7.53 -6.19
N LEU A 18 17.88 -6.87 -7.29
CA LEU A 18 17.01 -6.59 -8.44
C LEU A 18 16.31 -7.86 -8.99
N GLU A 19 16.93 -9.01 -8.81
CA GLU A 19 16.45 -10.34 -9.22
C GLU A 19 15.17 -10.77 -8.48
N ASN A 20 14.94 -10.26 -7.26
CA ASN A 20 13.80 -10.64 -6.41
C ASN A 20 12.56 -9.76 -6.63
N ILE A 21 12.68 -8.64 -7.34
CA ILE A 21 11.59 -7.67 -7.54
C ILE A 21 10.35 -8.31 -8.20
N PRO A 22 10.45 -9.13 -9.27
CA PRO A 22 9.26 -9.73 -9.89
C PRO A 22 8.54 -10.74 -8.98
N ALA A 23 9.26 -11.41 -8.08
CA ALA A 23 8.66 -12.32 -7.11
C ALA A 23 7.92 -11.53 -6.02
N LEU A 24 8.57 -10.51 -5.45
CA LEU A 24 7.98 -9.63 -4.44
C LEU A 24 6.74 -8.89 -4.96
N LYS A 25 6.77 -8.38 -6.19
CA LYS A 25 5.59 -7.74 -6.83
C LYS A 25 4.39 -8.68 -6.89
N ARG A 26 4.60 -9.95 -7.23
CA ARG A 26 3.53 -10.96 -7.28
C ARG A 26 2.99 -11.27 -5.90
N GLU A 27 3.86 -11.42 -4.92
CA GLU A 27 3.47 -11.67 -3.53
C GLU A 27 2.64 -10.50 -2.97
N VAL A 28 3.09 -9.25 -3.18
CA VAL A 28 2.37 -8.05 -2.75
C VAL A 28 0.99 -7.96 -3.39
N ARG A 29 0.85 -8.23 -4.70
CA ARG A 29 -0.47 -8.25 -5.36
C ARG A 29 -1.37 -9.36 -4.83
N ALA A 30 -0.85 -10.56 -4.64
CA ALA A 30 -1.62 -11.67 -4.09
C ALA A 30 -2.14 -11.36 -2.67
N LEU A 31 -1.29 -10.76 -1.82
CA LEU A 31 -1.68 -10.31 -0.49
C LEU A 31 -2.70 -9.18 -0.52
N ALA A 32 -2.57 -8.24 -1.47
CA ALA A 32 -3.51 -7.15 -1.64
C ALA A 32 -4.90 -7.69 -2.04
N GLU A 33 -4.97 -8.60 -3.00
CA GLU A 33 -6.22 -9.26 -3.39
C GLU A 33 -6.85 -10.04 -2.24
N GLN A 34 -6.06 -10.85 -1.51
CA GLN A 34 -6.54 -11.63 -0.37
C GLN A 34 -7.15 -10.76 0.74
N ARG A 35 -6.63 -9.54 0.90
CA ARG A 35 -7.06 -8.60 1.95
C ARG A 35 -8.05 -7.54 1.46
N GLY A 36 -8.45 -7.58 0.18
CA GLY A 36 -9.25 -6.53 -0.42
C GLY A 36 -8.59 -5.15 -0.34
N ALA A 37 -7.26 -5.11 -0.41
CA ALA A 37 -6.47 -3.90 -0.21
C ALA A 37 -6.19 -3.18 -1.53
N VAL A 38 -6.35 -1.86 -1.52
CA VAL A 38 -5.94 -0.98 -2.62
C VAL A 38 -4.58 -0.39 -2.31
N ILE A 39 -3.65 -0.52 -3.26
CA ILE A 39 -2.29 0.03 -3.16
C ILE A 39 -2.24 1.36 -3.90
N LEU A 40 -1.91 2.42 -3.19
CA LEU A 40 -1.77 3.78 -3.71
C LEU A 40 -0.30 4.20 -3.62
N ALA A 41 0.31 4.66 -4.72
CA ALA A 41 1.69 5.12 -4.72
C ALA A 41 1.81 6.58 -5.16
N HIS A 42 2.65 7.33 -4.45
CA HIS A 42 2.99 8.69 -4.87
C HIS A 42 3.95 8.69 -6.06
N ASN A 43 3.88 9.71 -6.91
CA ASN A 43 4.76 9.90 -8.07
C ASN A 43 6.26 9.88 -7.77
N TYR A 44 6.65 10.08 -6.50
CA TYR A 44 8.05 10.07 -6.05
C TYR A 44 8.53 8.71 -5.55
N GLN A 45 7.68 7.69 -5.54
CA GLN A 45 8.09 6.34 -5.17
C GLN A 45 9.00 5.72 -6.23
N VAL A 46 9.79 4.73 -5.82
CA VAL A 46 10.64 3.96 -6.74
C VAL A 46 9.79 3.24 -7.81
N PRO A 47 10.32 3.03 -9.03
CA PRO A 47 9.56 2.43 -10.13
C PRO A 47 8.93 1.07 -9.77
N GLU A 48 9.65 0.24 -9.02
CA GLU A 48 9.14 -1.06 -8.58
C GLU A 48 7.89 -0.98 -7.69
N VAL A 49 7.73 0.10 -6.93
CA VAL A 49 6.54 0.36 -6.11
C VAL A 49 5.41 0.94 -6.96
N GLN A 50 5.73 1.80 -7.93
CA GLN A 50 4.73 2.32 -8.87
C GLN A 50 4.11 1.18 -9.71
N ASP A 51 4.93 0.23 -10.16
CA ASP A 51 4.49 -0.91 -10.96
C ASP A 51 3.53 -1.86 -10.20
N VAL A 52 3.64 -1.93 -8.87
CA VAL A 52 2.77 -2.78 -8.05
C VAL A 52 1.50 -2.07 -7.60
N ALA A 53 1.49 -0.73 -7.64
CA ALA A 53 0.37 0.08 -7.22
C ALA A 53 -0.85 -0.07 -8.16
N HIS A 54 -2.04 0.06 -7.58
CA HIS A 54 -3.27 0.12 -8.37
C HIS A 54 -3.47 1.51 -8.97
N TYR A 55 -3.04 2.54 -8.23
CA TYR A 55 -3.08 3.92 -8.68
C TYR A 55 -1.78 4.62 -8.29
N VAL A 56 -1.28 5.41 -9.24
CA VAL A 56 -0.11 6.27 -9.07
C VAL A 56 -0.57 7.70 -9.30
N GLY A 57 -0.21 8.62 -8.41
CA GLY A 57 -0.63 10.01 -8.55
C GLY A 57 0.04 10.98 -7.59
N ASP A 58 -0.42 12.22 -7.67
CA ASP A 58 -0.05 13.28 -6.73
C ASP A 58 -0.93 13.23 -5.47
N SER A 59 -0.71 14.18 -4.56
CA SER A 59 -1.43 14.28 -3.29
C SER A 59 -2.95 14.33 -3.43
N LEU A 60 -3.45 15.11 -4.39
CA LEU A 60 -4.87 15.36 -4.56
C LEU A 60 -5.54 14.17 -5.26
N GLY A 61 -4.89 13.65 -6.31
CA GLY A 61 -5.35 12.47 -7.03
C GLY A 61 -5.48 11.27 -6.11
N LEU A 62 -4.45 10.99 -5.30
CA LEU A 62 -4.49 9.87 -4.36
C LEU A 62 -5.54 10.05 -3.26
N SER A 63 -5.76 11.27 -2.76
CA SER A 63 -6.78 11.53 -1.74
C SER A 63 -8.20 11.26 -2.28
N ARG A 64 -8.48 11.65 -3.52
CA ARG A 64 -9.76 11.33 -4.19
C ARG A 64 -9.89 9.84 -4.44
N GLN A 65 -8.83 9.21 -4.92
CA GLN A 65 -8.82 7.78 -5.20
C GLN A 65 -9.00 6.94 -3.93
N ALA A 66 -8.43 7.36 -2.80
CA ALA A 66 -8.64 6.73 -1.51
C ALA A 66 -10.12 6.75 -1.09
N ALA A 67 -10.82 7.86 -1.33
CA ALA A 67 -12.25 7.98 -1.05
C ALA A 67 -13.08 7.04 -1.95
N GLU A 68 -12.79 6.99 -3.24
CA GLU A 68 -13.54 6.20 -4.24
C GLU A 68 -13.15 4.71 -4.28
N ALA A 69 -12.00 4.34 -3.72
CA ALA A 69 -11.50 2.97 -3.72
C ALA A 69 -12.48 2.00 -3.03
N GLY A 70 -12.87 0.93 -3.71
CA GLY A 70 -13.82 -0.06 -3.19
C GLY A 70 -13.26 -1.09 -2.20
N GLY A 71 -12.02 -0.92 -1.72
CA GLY A 71 -11.38 -1.81 -0.76
C GLY A 71 -11.45 -1.30 0.67
N ASP A 72 -11.54 -2.22 1.63
CA ASP A 72 -11.59 -1.91 3.07
C ASP A 72 -10.22 -1.52 3.63
N VAL A 73 -9.15 -1.86 2.91
CA VAL A 73 -7.76 -1.60 3.30
C VAL A 73 -7.08 -0.76 2.24
N ILE A 74 -6.33 0.27 2.65
CA ILE A 74 -5.54 1.12 1.77
C ILE A 74 -4.08 1.00 2.20
N ALA A 75 -3.24 0.44 1.34
CA ALA A 75 -1.79 0.49 1.50
C ALA A 75 -1.28 1.77 0.84
N PHE A 76 -0.91 2.77 1.65
CA PHE A 76 -0.49 4.08 1.18
C PHE A 76 1.04 4.14 1.09
N CYS A 77 1.58 3.96 -0.11
CA CYS A 77 3.01 4.10 -0.40
C CYS A 77 3.34 5.58 -0.64
N GLY A 78 3.46 6.33 0.45
CA GLY A 78 3.74 7.77 0.43
C GLY A 78 4.32 8.24 1.76
N VAL A 79 4.09 9.50 2.08
CA VAL A 79 4.54 10.11 3.34
C VAL A 79 3.40 10.18 4.36
N HIS A 80 3.77 10.29 5.63
CA HIS A 80 2.85 10.18 6.78
C HIS A 80 1.60 11.07 6.67
N PHE A 81 1.76 12.36 6.38
CA PHE A 81 0.63 13.30 6.32
C PHE A 81 -0.42 12.92 5.27
N MET A 82 0.00 12.27 4.18
CA MET A 82 -0.92 11.85 3.13
C MET A 82 -1.75 10.65 3.58
N ALA A 83 -1.12 9.71 4.27
CA ALA A 83 -1.81 8.57 4.85
C ALA A 83 -2.82 9.01 5.93
N GLU A 84 -2.46 9.98 6.77
CA GLU A 84 -3.40 10.60 7.72
C GLU A 84 -4.57 11.26 7.00
N THR A 85 -4.30 12.01 5.92
CA THR A 85 -5.37 12.64 5.12
C THR A 85 -6.32 11.60 4.54
N ALA A 86 -5.79 10.49 4.01
CA ALA A 86 -6.61 9.38 3.51
C ALA A 86 -7.45 8.75 4.62
N SER A 87 -6.89 8.59 5.83
CA SER A 87 -7.60 8.07 7.01
C SER A 87 -8.72 9.01 7.47
N ILE A 88 -8.49 10.33 7.46
CA ILE A 88 -9.51 11.34 7.79
C ILE A 88 -10.66 11.31 6.78
N LEU A 89 -10.36 11.16 5.48
CA LEU A 89 -11.37 11.10 4.42
C LEU A 89 -12.14 9.77 4.41
N CYS A 90 -11.52 8.69 4.89
CA CYS A 90 -12.06 7.33 4.86
C CYS A 90 -11.99 6.67 6.24
N PRO A 91 -12.73 7.19 7.25
CA PRO A 91 -12.58 6.75 8.65
C PRO A 91 -12.91 5.27 8.89
N GLU A 92 -13.72 4.67 8.01
CA GLU A 92 -14.10 3.25 8.07
C GLU A 92 -13.04 2.32 7.44
N LYS A 93 -12.09 2.87 6.68
CA LYS A 93 -11.06 2.08 5.97
C LYS A 93 -9.78 1.99 6.79
N THR A 94 -9.12 0.85 6.72
CA THR A 94 -7.81 0.66 7.36
C THR A 94 -6.71 1.22 6.46
N VAL A 95 -6.07 2.32 6.86
CA VAL A 95 -4.93 2.89 6.14
C VAL A 95 -3.62 2.37 6.73
N LEU A 96 -2.79 1.76 5.89
CA LEU A 96 -1.47 1.22 6.25
C LEU A 96 -0.38 2.05 5.59
N LEU A 97 0.57 2.52 6.39
CA LEU A 97 1.80 3.16 5.92
C LEU A 97 2.95 2.14 6.04
N PRO A 98 3.63 1.76 4.95
CA PRO A 98 4.66 0.72 4.97
C PRO A 98 5.93 1.08 5.77
N ASP A 99 6.21 2.37 5.97
CA ASP A 99 7.44 2.88 6.58
C ASP A 99 7.10 4.03 7.54
N LEU A 100 7.65 4.01 8.75
CA LEU A 100 7.32 4.91 9.88
C LEU A 100 8.58 5.53 10.47
#